data_AF-A0A1F6C5Y1-F1
#
_entry.id   AF-A0A1F6C5Y1-F1
#
_cell.length_a   1.000
_cell.length_b   1.000
_cell.length_c   1.000
_cell.angle_alpha   90.00
_cell.angle_beta   90.00
_cell.angle_gamma   90.00
#
_symmetry.space_group_name_H-M   'P 1'
#
loop_
_entity.id
_entity.type
_entity.pdbx_description
1 polymer ?
#
loop_
_entity_poly.entity_id
_entity_poly.type
_entity_poly.pdbx_seq_one_letter_code
_entity_poly.pdbx_strand_id
1 'polypeptide(L)'
;MFRKPVTIQYPEERVHLAERFRGRQFLRDDKCIGCHMCAEVCPEHCITMIEKDPEGKDIPRPQHRPAIDYSICMFCNLCVDICPVDALLGTKIFEMPEVARNGLRYSPERLGTAADFSKVKVTDKRAAVAAKPTVTLAAPVGVK
;
A
#
# COMPACT_ATOMS: atom_id res chain seq x y z
N MET A 1 -6.84 25.36 33.70
CA MET A 1 -7.16 23.93 33.51
C MET A 1 -8.47 23.69 32.71
N PHE A 2 -9.17 24.72 32.20
CA PHE A 2 -10.52 24.62 31.60
C PHE A 2 -10.58 24.33 30.09
N ARG A 3 -9.47 23.94 29.45
CA ARG A 3 -9.51 23.53 28.03
C ARG A 3 -9.81 22.05 27.93
N LYS A 4 -10.65 21.69 26.96
CA LYS A 4 -10.88 20.28 26.62
C LYS A 4 -9.56 19.64 26.16
N PRO A 5 -9.29 18.38 26.55
CA PRO A 5 -8.10 17.68 26.11
C PRO A 5 -8.13 17.46 24.59
N VAL A 6 -6.95 17.52 23.95
CA VAL A 6 -6.76 17.31 22.49
C VAL A 6 -6.64 15.81 22.15
N THR A 7 -6.78 14.93 23.14
CA THR A 7 -6.65 13.48 23.00
C THR A 7 -7.82 12.87 22.24
N ILE A 8 -7.52 11.89 21.39
CA ILE A 8 -8.50 11.09 20.66
C ILE A 8 -8.52 9.69 21.31
N GLN A 9 -9.71 9.09 21.48
CA GLN A 9 -9.84 7.74 22.04
C GLN A 9 -9.64 6.68 20.94
N TYR A 10 -8.40 6.21 20.78
CA TYR A 10 -8.06 5.13 19.85
C TYR A 10 -8.28 3.78 20.57
N PRO A 11 -8.94 2.76 19.96
CA PRO A 11 -9.20 2.56 18.54
C PRO A 11 -10.60 2.98 18.04
N GLU A 12 -11.51 3.43 18.92
CA GLU A 12 -12.90 3.75 18.57
C GLU A 12 -12.99 4.97 17.65
N GLU A 13 -12.20 6.01 17.94
CA GLU A 13 -12.11 7.24 17.17
C GLU A 13 -10.76 7.29 16.43
N ARG A 14 -10.81 7.40 15.09
CA ARG A 14 -9.63 7.39 14.23
C ARG A 14 -9.38 8.77 13.63
N VAL A 15 -8.10 9.12 13.52
CA VAL A 15 -7.67 10.36 12.88
C VAL A 15 -7.99 10.34 11.39
N HIS A 16 -8.47 11.46 10.86
CA HIS A 16 -8.65 11.61 9.43
C HIS A 16 -7.29 11.63 8.71
N LEU A 17 -7.01 10.58 7.94
CA LEU A 17 -5.81 10.51 7.10
C LEU A 17 -5.99 11.31 5.82
N ALA A 18 -4.95 12.06 5.47
CA ALA A 18 -4.87 12.77 4.19
C ALA A 18 -5.10 11.85 3.00
N GLU A 19 -5.50 12.42 1.86
CA GLU A 19 -5.75 11.64 0.65
C GLU A 19 -4.50 10.92 0.15
N ARG A 20 -3.36 11.63 0.15
CA ARG A 20 -2.04 11.13 -0.30
C ARG A 20 -1.20 10.53 0.83
N PHE A 21 -1.84 10.01 1.87
CA PHE A 21 -1.12 9.33 2.95
C PHE A 21 -0.37 8.11 2.39
N ARG A 22 0.88 7.94 2.80
CA ARG A 22 1.74 6.82 2.38
C ARG A 22 1.71 5.72 3.43
N GLY A 23 0.99 4.64 3.15
CA GLY A 23 0.98 3.43 3.95
C GLY A 23 1.55 2.23 3.20
N ARG A 24 1.07 1.03 3.53
CA ARG A 24 1.47 -0.22 2.87
C ARG A 24 1.27 -0.16 1.35
N GLN A 25 2.15 -0.81 0.59
CA GLN A 25 1.94 -1.03 -0.84
C GLN A 25 1.03 -2.25 -1.09
N PHE A 26 0.13 -2.12 -2.05
CA PHE A 26 -0.74 -3.19 -2.54
C PHE A 26 -0.33 -3.58 -3.95
N LEU A 27 -0.27 -4.88 -4.22
CA LEU A 27 0.08 -5.43 -5.53
C LEU A 27 -1.16 -5.92 -6.27
N ARG A 28 -1.42 -5.36 -7.45
CA ARG A 28 -2.34 -5.93 -8.43
C ARG A 28 -1.58 -6.93 -9.30
N ASP A 29 -1.75 -8.20 -8.98
CA ASP A 29 -1.08 -9.28 -9.71
C ASP A 29 -1.43 -9.26 -11.21
N ASP A 30 -2.70 -8.99 -11.54
CA ASP A 30 -3.22 -8.96 -12.93
C ASP A 30 -2.55 -7.90 -13.82
N LYS A 31 -2.04 -6.82 -13.22
CA LYS A 31 -1.40 -5.72 -13.95
C LYS A 31 0.12 -5.83 -13.98
N CYS A 32 0.71 -6.67 -13.13
CA CYS A 32 2.16 -6.72 -12.99
C CYS A 32 2.80 -7.47 -14.17
N ILE A 33 3.58 -6.74 -14.98
CA ILE A 33 4.30 -7.30 -16.14
C ILE A 33 5.71 -7.83 -15.81
N GLY A 34 6.15 -7.72 -14.55
CA GLY A 34 7.50 -8.16 -14.15
C GLY A 34 8.64 -7.31 -14.73
N CYS A 35 8.49 -5.97 -14.79
CA CYS A 35 9.48 -5.08 -15.41
C CYS A 35 10.68 -4.71 -14.52
N HIS A 36 10.74 -5.15 -13.27
CA HIS A 36 11.82 -4.87 -12.29
C HIS A 36 12.11 -3.40 -11.93
N MET A 37 11.49 -2.41 -12.59
CA MET A 37 11.69 -0.98 -12.33
C MET A 37 11.44 -0.57 -10.87
N CYS A 38 10.50 -1.23 -10.19
CA CYS A 38 10.21 -0.96 -8.78
C CYS A 38 11.37 -1.37 -7.86
N ALA A 39 12.11 -2.43 -8.19
CA ALA A 39 13.24 -2.89 -7.39
C ALA A 39 14.48 -2.01 -7.61
N GLU A 40 14.67 -1.52 -8.83
CA GLU A 40 15.78 -0.65 -9.19
C GLU A 40 15.66 0.76 -8.59
N VAL A 41 14.46 1.34 -8.58
CA VAL A 41 14.23 2.69 -8.02
C VAL A 41 14.29 2.71 -6.48
N CYS A 42 14.23 1.54 -5.83
CA CYS A 42 14.16 1.48 -4.38
C CYS A 42 15.51 1.89 -3.76
N PRO A 43 15.57 2.99 -2.99
CA PRO A 43 16.84 3.48 -2.42
C PRO A 43 17.45 2.53 -1.39
N GLU A 44 16.62 1.69 -0.77
CA GLU A 44 17.04 0.71 0.24
C GLU A 44 17.11 -0.72 -0.32
N HIS A 45 16.80 -0.91 -1.60
CA HIS A 45 16.76 -2.22 -2.26
C HIS A 45 15.95 -3.29 -1.48
N CYS A 46 14.83 -2.90 -0.88
CA CYS A 46 13.99 -3.79 -0.06
C CYS A 46 13.03 -4.69 -0.87
N ILE A 47 13.06 -4.58 -2.20
CA ILE A 47 12.15 -5.31 -3.10
C ILE A 47 12.92 -6.43 -3.81
N THR A 48 12.52 -7.66 -3.55
CA THR A 48 13.06 -8.86 -4.20
C THR A 48 12.06 -9.38 -5.22
N MET A 49 12.51 -9.68 -6.44
CA MET A 49 11.64 -10.17 -7.50
C MET A 49 11.65 -11.70 -7.50
N ILE A 50 10.49 -12.31 -7.25
CA ILE A 50 10.30 -13.76 -7.12
C ILE A 50 9.55 -14.29 -8.34
N GLU A 51 9.98 -15.43 -8.88
CA GLU A 51 9.26 -16.13 -9.95
C GLU A 51 7.99 -16.80 -9.42
N LYS A 52 6.85 -16.54 -10.06
CA LYS A 52 5.55 -17.08 -9.62
C LYS A 52 5.22 -18.47 -10.17
N ASP A 53 5.92 -18.94 -11.21
CA ASP A 53 5.68 -20.26 -11.84
C ASP A 53 6.98 -20.87 -12.40
N PRO A 54 7.62 -21.84 -11.72
CA PRO A 54 8.73 -22.61 -12.29
C PRO A 54 8.26 -23.82 -13.12
N GLU A 55 7.01 -24.28 -12.95
CA GLU A 55 6.52 -25.53 -13.53
C GLU A 55 5.12 -25.38 -14.16
N GLY A 56 5.09 -25.21 -15.49
CA GLY A 56 3.93 -25.64 -16.27
C GLY A 56 3.14 -24.56 -17.02
N LYS A 57 3.20 -24.71 -18.34
CA LYS A 57 2.42 -24.08 -19.42
C LYS A 57 3.01 -22.79 -19.97
N ASP A 58 3.12 -22.80 -21.29
CA ASP A 58 3.62 -21.76 -22.18
C ASP A 58 2.99 -20.39 -21.94
N ILE A 59 3.43 -19.72 -20.87
CA ILE A 59 3.18 -18.31 -20.67
C ILE A 59 4.42 -17.60 -21.21
N PRO A 60 4.31 -16.78 -22.27
CA PRO A 60 5.46 -16.25 -23.01
C PRO A 60 6.36 -15.29 -22.22
N ARG A 61 6.15 -15.12 -20.91
CA ARG A 61 6.94 -14.23 -20.06
C ARG A 61 7.12 -14.83 -18.66
N PRO A 62 8.36 -14.90 -18.13
CA PRO A 62 8.59 -15.25 -16.74
C PRO A 62 7.89 -14.21 -15.84
N GLN A 63 7.02 -14.69 -14.97
CA GLN A 63 6.17 -13.84 -14.14
C GLN A 63 6.88 -13.51 -12.84
N HIS A 64 7.89 -12.64 -12.93
CA HIS A 64 8.51 -12.10 -11.73
C HIS A 64 7.52 -11.16 -11.01
N ARG A 65 7.37 -11.34 -9.71
CA ARG A 65 6.54 -10.51 -8.85
C ARG A 65 7.34 -9.93 -7.69
N PRO A 66 7.06 -8.68 -7.28
CA PRO A 66 7.78 -8.06 -6.19
C PRO A 66 7.35 -8.65 -4.84
N ALA A 67 8.33 -9.02 -4.02
CA ALA A 67 8.22 -9.26 -2.60
C ALA A 67 8.89 -8.10 -1.87
N ILE A 68 8.27 -7.58 -0.81
CA ILE A 68 8.73 -6.36 -0.13
C ILE A 68 9.09 -6.72 1.31
N ASP A 69 10.29 -6.35 1.74
CA ASP A 69 10.70 -6.40 3.15
C ASP A 69 10.37 -5.07 3.85
N TYR A 70 9.29 -5.08 4.65
CA TYR A 70 8.86 -3.92 5.43
C TYR A 70 9.74 -3.64 6.64
N SER A 71 10.67 -4.53 7.00
CA SER A 71 11.64 -4.25 8.07
C SER A 71 12.72 -3.24 7.65
N ILE A 72 12.86 -3.03 6.34
CA ILE A 72 13.83 -2.09 5.77
C ILE A 72 13.09 -0.90 5.15
N CYS A 73 12.00 -1.14 4.42
CA CYS A 73 11.26 -0.12 3.66
C CYS A 73 10.92 1.17 4.44
N MET A 74 11.38 2.31 3.90
CA MET A 74 11.07 3.66 4.42
C MET A 74 9.74 4.28 3.94
N PHE A 75 8.87 3.52 3.26
CA PHE A 75 7.55 3.98 2.78
C PHE A 75 7.59 5.25 1.90
N CYS A 76 8.59 5.37 1.01
CA CYS A 76 8.76 6.52 0.12
C CYS A 76 7.77 6.56 -1.05
N ASN A 77 7.12 5.44 -1.40
CA ASN A 77 6.24 5.26 -2.57
C ASN A 77 6.87 5.48 -3.96
N LEU A 78 8.21 5.53 -4.08
CA LEU A 78 8.87 5.61 -5.39
C LEU A 78 8.52 4.42 -6.30
N CYS A 79 8.37 3.23 -5.72
CA CYS A 79 7.94 2.02 -6.43
C CYS A 79 6.52 2.12 -6.99
N VAL A 80 5.64 2.91 -6.35
CA VAL A 80 4.30 3.20 -6.85
C VAL A 80 4.42 4.13 -8.04
N ASP A 81 5.16 5.23 -7.93
CA ASP A 81 5.24 6.27 -8.96
C ASP A 81 5.86 5.77 -10.26
N ILE A 82 6.97 5.01 -10.18
CA ILE A 82 7.69 4.53 -11.36
C ILE A 82 6.94 3.45 -12.14
N CYS A 83 5.96 2.78 -11.53
CA CYS A 83 5.30 1.64 -12.15
C CYS A 83 4.53 2.09 -13.41
N PRO A 84 4.87 1.57 -14.61
CA PRO A 84 4.27 2.03 -15.87
C PRO A 84 2.82 1.56 -16.08
N VAL A 85 2.42 0.53 -15.35
CA VAL A 85 1.13 -0.16 -15.45
C VAL A 85 0.28 0.00 -14.18
N ASP A 86 0.76 0.78 -13.21
CA ASP A 86 0.10 0.99 -11.91
C ASP A 86 -0.25 -0.32 -11.19
N ALA A 87 0.68 -1.29 -11.24
CA ALA A 87 0.52 -2.57 -10.56
C ALA A 87 0.71 -2.44 -9.04
N LEU A 88 1.66 -1.60 -8.60
CA LEU A 88 1.83 -1.26 -7.18
C LEU A 88 1.06 0.02 -6.84
N LEU A 89 0.29 -0.02 -5.77
CA LEU A 89 -0.51 1.10 -5.29
C LEU A 89 -0.21 1.41 -3.83
N GLY A 90 -0.15 2.69 -3.48
CA GLY A 90 -0.06 3.12 -2.08
C GLY A 90 -1.42 3.02 -1.40
N THR A 91 -1.48 2.35 -0.25
CA THR A 91 -2.69 2.26 0.58
C THR A 91 -2.62 3.21 1.77
N LYS A 92 -3.75 3.38 2.46
CA LYS A 92 -3.81 4.11 3.74
C LYS A 92 -3.63 3.22 4.96
N ILE A 93 -3.17 1.99 4.76
CA ILE A 93 -3.05 1.01 5.83
C ILE A 93 -1.69 1.23 6.50
N PHE A 94 -1.72 1.66 7.75
CA PHE A 94 -0.55 1.89 8.59
C PHE A 94 -0.47 0.89 9.76
N GLU A 95 -1.59 0.27 10.12
CA GLU A 95 -1.69 -0.74 11.18
C GLU A 95 -1.20 -2.10 10.64
N MET A 96 0.11 -2.33 10.73
CA MET A 96 0.74 -3.62 10.36
C MET A 96 1.73 -4.12 11.44
N PRO A 97 1.29 -4.26 12.70
CA PRO A 97 2.14 -4.86 13.72
C PRO A 97 2.32 -6.35 13.44
N GLU A 98 3.56 -6.80 13.44
CA GLU A 98 3.93 -8.22 13.33
C GLU A 98 4.76 -8.61 14.55
N VAL A 99 4.51 -9.80 15.09
CA VAL A 99 5.24 -10.28 16.28
C VAL A 99 6.65 -10.71 15.92
N ALA A 100 6.81 -11.33 14.75
CA ALA A 100 8.10 -11.82 14.26
C ALA A 100 8.66 -10.90 13.17
N ARG A 101 9.98 -10.72 13.14
CA ARG A 101 10.66 -9.96 12.08
C ARG A 101 10.36 -10.51 10.69
N ASN A 102 10.33 -11.84 10.55
CA ASN A 102 10.00 -12.50 9.29
C ASN A 102 8.55 -12.25 8.86
N GLY A 103 7.66 -11.87 9.78
CA GLY A 103 6.29 -11.49 9.47
C GLY A 103 6.21 -10.23 8.60
N LEU A 104 7.21 -9.35 8.66
CA LEU A 104 7.31 -8.12 7.86
C LEU A 104 7.86 -8.35 6.44
N ARG A 105 8.27 -9.58 6.10
CA ARG A 105 8.65 -9.95 4.73
C ARG A 105 7.41 -10.42 4.00
N TYR A 106 6.90 -9.58 3.11
CA TYR A 106 5.65 -9.88 2.42
C TYR A 106 5.96 -10.53 1.08
N SER A 107 5.45 -11.74 0.89
CA SER A 107 5.42 -12.41 -0.40
C SER A 107 4.48 -11.68 -1.37
N PRO A 108 4.62 -11.90 -2.69
CA PRO A 108 3.73 -11.30 -3.68
C PRO A 108 2.25 -11.59 -3.44
N GLU A 109 1.93 -12.80 -2.98
CA GLU A 109 0.57 -13.23 -2.65
C GLU A 109 0.00 -12.42 -1.48
N ARG A 110 0.83 -12.18 -0.46
CA ARG A 110 0.46 -11.39 0.71
C ARG A 110 0.24 -9.91 0.37
N LEU A 111 0.98 -9.38 -0.60
CA LEU A 111 0.80 -8.00 -1.09
C LEU A 111 -0.50 -7.83 -1.89
N GLY A 112 -1.03 -8.91 -2.49
CA GLY A 112 -2.25 -8.89 -3.29
C GLY A 112 -3.53 -9.23 -2.55
N THR A 113 -3.49 -9.39 -1.22
CA THR A 113 -4.66 -9.87 -0.45
C THR A 113 -5.84 -8.89 -0.55
N ALA A 114 -7.02 -9.41 -0.93
CA ALA A 114 -8.22 -8.62 -1.24
C ALA A 114 -8.72 -7.70 -0.09
N ALA A 115 -8.42 -8.04 1.16
CA ALA A 115 -8.71 -7.20 2.32
C ALA A 115 -8.10 -5.79 2.20
N ASP A 116 -6.97 -5.70 1.51
CA ASP A 116 -6.21 -4.47 1.36
C ASP A 116 -6.75 -3.61 0.22
N PHE A 117 -7.29 -4.25 -0.82
CA PHE A 117 -7.91 -3.61 -1.97
C PHE A 117 -9.13 -2.76 -1.60
N SER A 118 -9.98 -3.25 -0.69
CA SER A 118 -11.19 -2.54 -0.24
C SER A 118 -10.92 -1.18 0.42
N LYS A 119 -9.69 -0.99 0.94
CA LYS A 119 -9.25 0.25 1.59
C LYS A 119 -8.39 1.12 0.66
N VAL A 120 -8.05 0.65 -0.54
CA VAL A 120 -7.39 1.45 -1.57
C VAL A 120 -8.47 2.22 -2.32
N LYS A 121 -8.65 3.50 -1.98
CA LYS A 121 -9.28 4.42 -2.93
C LYS A 121 -8.26 4.65 -4.04
N VAL A 122 -8.44 3.96 -5.15
CA VAL A 122 -7.61 4.08 -6.35
C VAL A 122 -7.93 5.43 -6.95
N THR A 123 -7.28 6.48 -6.46
CA THR A 123 -7.29 7.75 -7.15
C THR A 123 -6.20 7.64 -8.20
N ASP A 124 -6.62 7.36 -9.43
CA ASP A 124 -5.76 7.30 -10.59
C ASP A 124 -4.74 8.44 -10.53
N LYS A 125 -3.46 8.12 -10.79
CA LYS A 125 -2.30 9.02 -10.70
C LYS A 125 -2.45 10.34 -11.49
N ARG A 126 -3.52 10.52 -12.27
CA ARG A 126 -3.84 11.72 -13.05
C ARG A 126 -5.06 12.53 -12.56
N ALA A 127 -5.94 11.99 -11.70
CA ALA A 127 -7.17 12.68 -11.31
C ALA A 127 -7.03 13.56 -10.05
N ALA A 128 -6.08 13.26 -9.16
CA ALA A 128 -5.94 13.96 -7.88
C ALA A 128 -5.29 15.35 -7.96
N VAL A 129 -5.01 15.89 -9.16
CA VAL A 129 -4.52 17.28 -9.33
C VAL A 129 -5.70 18.27 -9.39
N ALA A 130 -6.93 17.82 -9.66
CA ALA A 130 -8.06 18.71 -9.95
C ALA A 130 -9.15 18.80 -8.86
N ALA A 131 -9.19 17.90 -7.87
CA ALA A 131 -10.23 17.94 -6.85
C ALA A 131 -9.72 18.62 -5.58
N LYS A 132 -10.17 19.86 -5.32
CA LYS A 132 -10.09 20.47 -3.98
C LYS A 132 -10.69 19.48 -2.98
N PRO A 133 -9.98 19.04 -1.94
CA PRO A 133 -10.57 18.19 -0.92
C PRO A 133 -11.50 19.06 -0.07
N THR A 134 -12.78 19.07 -0.42
CA THR A 134 -13.84 19.58 0.43
C THR A 134 -13.90 18.68 1.66
N VAL A 135 -13.50 19.23 2.80
CA VAL A 135 -13.59 18.59 4.10
C VAL A 135 -15.08 18.40 4.42
N THR A 136 -15.62 17.22 4.15
CA THR A 136 -16.87 16.78 4.75
C THR A 136 -16.55 15.83 5.89
N LEU A 137 -16.57 16.41 7.09
CA LEU A 137 -16.73 15.71 8.35
C LEU A 137 -17.87 14.69 8.21
N ALA A 138 -17.55 13.41 8.28
CA ALA A 138 -18.55 12.40 8.57
C ALA A 138 -18.98 12.60 10.02
N ALA A 139 -20.24 13.00 10.19
CA ALA A 139 -20.92 13.27 11.45
C ALA A 139 -20.81 12.09 12.45
N PRO A 140 -20.89 12.38 13.77
CA PRO A 140 -20.72 11.37 14.81
C PRO A 140 -21.85 10.35 14.73
N VAL A 141 -21.50 9.07 14.64
CA VAL A 141 -22.45 7.98 14.84
C VAL A 141 -22.83 8.01 16.32
N GLY A 142 -24.03 8.51 16.59
CA GLY A 142 -24.59 8.64 17.94
C GLY A 142 -24.65 7.28 18.62
N VAL A 143 -23.95 7.17 19.74
CA VAL A 143 -24.15 6.12 20.73
C VAL A 143 -25.30 6.60 21.62
N LYS A 144 -26.42 5.89 21.59
CA LYS A 144 -27.41 5.95 22.68
C LYS A 144 -26.87 5.17 23.88
#